data_AF-A0A2G8YBA2-F1
#
_entry.id   AF-A0A2G8YBA2-F1
#
_cell.length_a   1.000
_cell.length_b   1.000
_cell.length_c   1.000
_cell.angle_alpha   90.00
_cell.angle_beta   90.00
_cell.angle_gamma   90.00
#
_symmetry.space_group_name_H-M   'P 1'
#
loop_
_entity.id
_entity.type
_entity.pdbx_description
1 polymer ?
#
loop_
_entity_poly.entity_id
_entity_poly.type
_entity_poly.pdbx_seq_one_letter_code
_entity_poly.pdbx_strand_id
1 'polypeptide(L)'
;MPPKKKALLKVIILGDSGVGKTSLMNQYVNKKFSNQYKATIGADFLTKDVVIDDKEVTVQIWDTAGQERFQSLGVAFYRGADCCVLVFDVTNPKSFESLQSWKEEFLIQ
;
A
#
# COMPACT_ATOMS: atom_id res chain seq x y z
N MET A 1 3.23 -30.51 18.43
CA MET A 1 2.73 -30.07 17.11
C MET A 1 3.58 -28.89 16.66
N PRO A 2 4.10 -28.86 15.42
CA PRO A 2 4.73 -27.64 14.90
C PRO A 2 3.68 -26.51 14.89
N PRO A 3 4.08 -25.26 15.18
CA PRO A 3 3.15 -24.13 15.10
C PRO A 3 2.55 -24.08 13.69
N LYS A 4 1.23 -23.96 13.59
CA LYS A 4 0.56 -23.70 12.30
C LYS A 4 1.20 -22.44 11.71
N LYS A 5 1.77 -22.56 10.52
CA LYS A 5 2.43 -21.44 9.84
C LYS A 5 1.36 -20.39 9.51
N LYS A 6 1.41 -19.22 10.16
CA LYS A 6 0.54 -18.08 9.83
C LYS A 6 0.76 -17.70 8.37
N ALA A 7 -0.34 -17.48 7.63
CA ALA A 7 -0.24 -17.00 6.26
C ALA A 7 0.26 -15.56 6.27
N LEU A 8 1.24 -15.24 5.41
CA LEU A 8 1.71 -13.87 5.19
C LEU A 8 1.10 -13.37 3.90
N LEU A 9 0.37 -12.24 3.96
CA LEU A 9 -0.17 -11.57 2.78
C LEU A 9 0.56 -10.24 2.58
N LYS A 10 1.13 -10.04 1.40
CA LYS A 10 1.76 -8.79 1.00
C LYS A 10 0.75 -7.93 0.24
N VAL A 11 0.36 -6.82 0.85
CA VAL A 11 -0.54 -5.82 0.27
C VAL A 11 0.28 -4.58 -0.08
N ILE A 12 0.16 -4.08 -1.30
CA ILE A 12 0.80 -2.82 -1.70
C ILE A 12 -0.26 -1.73 -1.94
N ILE A 13 0.06 -0.49 -1.55
CA ILE A 13 -0.80 0.67 -1.77
C ILE A 13 -0.15 1.58 -2.80
N LEU A 14 -0.85 1.84 -3.91
CA LEU A 14 -0.39 2.70 -5.02
C LEU A 14 -1.36 3.86 -5.27
N GLY A 15 -0.88 4.88 -5.97
CA GLY A 15 -1.62 6.11 -6.26
C GLY A 15 -0.74 7.35 -6.13
N ASP A 16 -1.27 8.49 -6.56
CA ASP A 16 -0.50 9.74 -6.62
C ASP A 16 -0.01 10.25 -5.26
N SER A 17 0.95 11.16 -5.28
CA SER A 17 1.40 11.88 -4.10
C SER A 17 0.24 12.67 -3.47
N GLY A 18 0.11 12.64 -2.14
CA GLY A 18 -0.92 13.39 -1.42
C GLY A 18 -2.30 12.73 -1.29
N VAL A 19 -2.60 11.64 -2.00
CA VAL A 19 -3.92 10.97 -1.96
C VAL A 19 -4.26 10.26 -0.65
N GLY A 20 -3.33 10.22 0.31
CA GLY A 20 -3.58 9.67 1.66
C GLY A 20 -3.17 8.22 1.90
N LYS A 21 -2.36 7.60 1.03
CA LYS A 21 -1.85 6.22 1.19
C LYS A 21 -1.27 5.92 2.58
N THR A 22 -0.28 6.73 3.00
CA THR A 22 0.37 6.64 4.31
C THR A 22 -0.60 6.83 5.46
N SER A 23 -1.60 7.72 5.30
CA SER A 23 -2.63 7.98 6.29
C SER A 23 -3.56 6.79 6.46
N LEU A 24 -3.96 6.14 5.35
CA LEU A 24 -4.79 4.93 5.37
C LEU A 24 -4.05 3.77 6.04
N MET A 25 -2.78 3.54 5.68
CA MET A 25 -1.95 2.50 6.32
C MET A 25 -1.84 2.73 7.83
N ASN A 26 -1.48 3.95 8.26
CA ASN A 26 -1.34 4.28 9.67
C ASN A 26 -2.67 4.20 10.43
N GLN A 27 -3.77 4.64 9.83
CA GLN A 27 -5.08 4.56 10.46
C GLN A 27 -5.51 3.10 10.64
N TYR A 28 -5.21 2.24 9.67
CA TYR A 28 -5.54 0.82 9.78
C TYR A 28 -4.69 0.10 10.84
N VAL A 29 -3.38 0.31 10.84
CA VAL A 29 -2.44 -0.41 11.72
C VAL A 29 -2.38 0.20 13.11
N ASN A 30 -2.15 1.51 13.19
CA ASN A 30 -1.83 2.22 14.44
C ASN A 30 -3.03 2.95 15.05
N LYS A 31 -4.18 3.01 14.36
CA LYS A 31 -5.36 3.81 14.76
C LYS A 31 -5.00 5.29 14.99
N LYS A 32 -4.08 5.81 14.17
CA LYS A 32 -3.56 7.18 14.24
C LYS A 32 -3.70 7.87 12.91
N PHE A 33 -3.99 9.17 13.00
CA PHE A 33 -4.04 10.09 11.87
C PHE A 33 -3.27 11.36 12.22
N SER A 34 -2.62 11.96 11.22
CA SER A 34 -1.88 13.22 11.33
C SER A 34 -2.25 14.13 10.17
N ASN A 35 -2.54 15.39 10.48
CA ASN A 35 -2.75 16.45 9.48
C ASN A 35 -1.43 16.95 8.88
N GLN A 36 -0.29 16.58 9.45
CA GLN A 36 1.01 17.00 8.92
C GLN A 36 1.36 16.13 7.72
N TYR A 37 1.43 16.76 6.55
CA TYR A 37 1.92 16.11 5.35
C TYR A 37 3.43 15.87 5.44
N LYS A 38 3.83 14.61 5.32
CA LYS A 38 5.22 14.21 5.08
C LYS A 38 5.20 13.27 3.88
N ALA A 39 5.92 13.64 2.81
CA ALA A 39 6.02 12.80 1.63
C ALA A 39 6.79 11.51 1.96
N THR A 40 6.25 10.36 1.55
CA THR A 40 6.96 9.08 1.63
C THR A 40 8.14 9.09 0.66
N ILE A 41 9.32 8.74 1.15
CA ILE A 41 10.55 8.59 0.34
C ILE A 41 10.76 7.09 0.13
N GLY A 42 10.71 6.62 -1.13
CA GLY A 42 10.85 5.21 -1.45
C GLY A 42 9.62 4.39 -1.05
N ALA A 43 9.80 3.35 -0.24
CA ALA A 43 8.72 2.53 0.30
C ALA A 43 8.97 2.20 1.78
N ASP A 44 7.89 2.13 2.55
CA ASP A 44 7.88 1.67 3.94
C ASP A 44 6.79 0.62 4.10
N PHE A 45 6.86 -0.20 5.15
CA PHE A 45 5.80 -1.17 5.42
C PHE A 45 5.48 -1.29 6.90
N LEU A 46 4.20 -1.56 7.16
CA LEU A 46 3.71 -1.93 8.49
C LEU A 46 3.08 -3.32 8.44
N THR A 47 3.19 -4.04 9.55
CA THR A 47 2.62 -5.38 9.69
C THR A 47 1.44 -5.35 10.67
N LYS A 48 0.39 -6.12 10.34
CA LYS A 48 -0.76 -6.31 11.24
C LYS A 48 -1.24 -7.76 11.20
N ASP A 49 -1.29 -8.39 12.37
CA ASP A 49 -1.96 -9.68 12.53
C ASP A 49 -3.48 -9.46 12.61
N VAL A 50 -4.22 -10.22 11.82
CA VAL A 50 -5.69 -10.20 11.73
C VAL A 50 -6.25 -11.61 11.68
N VAL A 51 -7.53 -11.74 12.04
CA VAL A 51 -8.30 -12.98 11.84
C VAL A 51 -9.31 -12.71 10.73
N ILE A 52 -9.23 -13.49 9.65
CA ILE A 52 -10.16 -13.44 8.51
C ILE A 52 -10.68 -14.86 8.31
N ASP A 53 -12.00 -15.04 8.33
CA ASP A 53 -12.66 -16.36 8.20
C ASP A 53 -12.06 -17.43 9.14
N ASP A 54 -11.90 -17.06 10.42
CA ASP A 54 -11.29 -17.88 11.48
C ASP A 54 -9.84 -18.32 11.23
N LYS A 55 -9.13 -17.68 10.31
CA LYS A 55 -7.71 -17.91 10.01
C LYS A 55 -6.87 -16.74 10.47
N GLU A 56 -5.80 -17.04 11.21
CA GLU A 56 -4.78 -16.05 11.56
C GLU A 56 -3.90 -15.74 10.34
N VAL A 57 -3.87 -14.47 9.97
CA VAL A 57 -3.11 -13.95 8.83
C VAL A 57 -2.27 -12.77 9.30
N THR A 58 -1.01 -12.74 8.88
CA THR A 58 -0.14 -11.58 9.02
C THR A 58 -0.20 -10.79 7.72
N VAL A 59 -0.72 -9.57 7.75
CA VAL A 59 -0.77 -8.69 6.59
C VAL A 59 0.40 -7.72 6.65
N GLN A 60 1.24 -7.72 5.62
CA GLN A 60 2.31 -6.76 5.42
C GLN A 60 1.84 -5.71 4.41
N ILE A 61 1.64 -4.48 4.86
CA ILE A 61 1.12 -3.37 4.05
C ILE A 61 2.28 -2.48 3.66
N TRP A 62 2.53 -2.38 2.36
CA TRP A 62 3.59 -1.58 1.77
C TRP A 62 3.02 -0.24 1.29
N ASP A 63 3.45 0.86 1.91
CA ASP A 63 3.22 2.23 1.47
C ASP A 63 4.34 2.66 0.53
N THR A 64 3.98 3.22 -0.63
CA THR A 64 4.95 3.66 -1.64
C THR A 64 4.89 5.17 -1.85
N ALA A 65 6.02 5.73 -2.28
CA ALA A 65 6.07 7.09 -2.78
C ALA A 65 5.20 7.23 -4.04
N GLY A 66 4.24 8.16 -4.01
CA GLY A 66 3.39 8.47 -5.16
C GLY A 66 3.96 9.54 -6.11
N GLN A 67 5.25 9.87 -6.01
CA GLN A 67 5.87 10.82 -6.93
C GLN A 67 6.48 10.09 -8.11
N GLU A 68 6.27 10.59 -9.33
CA GLU A 68 6.84 9.99 -10.56
C GLU A 68 8.36 9.81 -10.49
N ARG A 69 9.05 10.68 -9.74
CA ARG A 69 10.50 10.65 -9.57
C ARG A 69 11.02 9.38 -8.84
N PHE A 70 10.15 8.64 -8.16
CA PHE A 70 10.49 7.40 -7.46
C PHE A 70 9.83 6.15 -8.08
N GLN A 71 9.08 6.26 -9.18
CA GLN A 71 8.41 5.13 -9.83
C GLN A 71 9.39 4.02 -10.28
N SER A 72 10.60 4.39 -10.70
CA SER A 72 11.63 3.41 -11.07
C SER A 72 12.11 2.52 -9.91
N LEU A 73 11.91 2.96 -8.65
CA LEU A 73 12.17 2.14 -7.46
C LEU A 73 10.99 1.21 -7.13
N GLY A 74 9.80 1.48 -7.66
CA GLY A 74 8.55 0.77 -7.37
C GLY A 74 8.58 -0.71 -7.73
N VAL A 75 9.13 -1.06 -8.90
CA VAL A 75 9.14 -2.43 -9.46
C VAL A 75 9.69 -3.47 -8.48
N ALA A 76 10.74 -3.13 -7.72
CA ALA A 76 11.32 -4.04 -6.73
C ALA A 76 10.34 -4.33 -5.56
N PHE A 77 9.52 -3.36 -5.19
CA PHE A 77 8.53 -3.48 -4.12
C PHE A 77 7.26 -4.19 -4.58
N TYR A 78 6.92 -4.12 -5.86
CA TYR A 78 5.68 -4.69 -6.38
C TYR A 78 5.73 -6.23 -6.40
N ARG A 79 6.91 -6.79 -6.72
CA ARG A 79 7.10 -8.24 -6.87
C ARG A 79 6.62 -9.02 -5.65
N GLY A 80 5.79 -10.02 -5.90
CA GLY A 80 5.26 -10.92 -4.87
C GLY A 80 4.17 -10.29 -4.00
N ALA A 81 3.58 -9.15 -4.40
CA ALA A 81 2.35 -8.66 -3.79
C ALA A 81 1.17 -9.59 -4.12
N ASP A 82 0.41 -9.97 -3.09
CA ASP A 82 -0.82 -10.75 -3.23
C ASP A 82 -2.03 -9.86 -3.58
N CYS A 83 -1.95 -8.57 -3.24
CA CYS A 83 -3.01 -7.59 -3.47
C CYS A 83 -2.44 -6.19 -3.70
N CYS A 84 -3.07 -5.43 -4.60
CA CYS A 84 -2.79 -4.02 -4.83
C CYS A 84 -4.03 -3.18 -4.52
N VAL A 85 -3.84 -2.15 -3.68
CA VAL A 85 -4.85 -1.15 -3.35
C VAL A 85 -4.52 0.13 -4.11
N LEU A 86 -5.41 0.53 -5.01
CA LEU A 86 -5.31 1.78 -5.77
C LEU A 86 -6.06 2.89 -5.03
N VAL A 87 -5.37 4.00 -4.73
CA VAL A 87 -5.91 5.11 -3.94
C VAL A 87 -5.88 6.40 -4.75
N PHE A 88 -6.99 7.13 -4.70
CA PHE A 88 -7.12 8.46 -5.28
C PHE A 88 -7.82 9.40 -4.29
N ASP A 89 -7.71 10.70 -4.53
CA ASP A 89 -8.40 11.74 -3.79
C ASP A 89 -9.65 12.18 -4.56
N VAL A 90 -10.82 12.02 -3.93
CA VAL A 90 -12.13 12.40 -4.50
C VAL A 90 -12.26 13.90 -4.79
N THR A 91 -11.42 14.73 -4.18
CA THR A 91 -11.36 16.18 -4.43
C THR A 91 -10.40 16.55 -5.57
N ASN A 92 -9.63 15.59 -6.09
CA ASN A 92 -8.69 15.76 -7.18
C ASN A 92 -8.94 14.74 -8.31
N PRO A 93 -9.78 15.08 -9.32
CA PRO A 93 -10.13 14.17 -10.42
C PRO A 93 -8.93 13.61 -11.18
N LYS A 94 -7.83 14.36 -11.31
CA LYS A 94 -6.61 13.88 -11.99
C LYS A 94 -6.00 12.66 -11.30
N SER A 95 -6.14 12.57 -9.97
CA SER A 95 -5.66 11.42 -9.21
C SER A 95 -6.48 10.14 -9.44
N PHE A 96 -7.72 10.29 -9.92
CA PHE A 96 -8.53 9.17 -10.37
C PHE A 96 -8.13 8.72 -11.78
N GLU A 97 -7.92 9.68 -12.69
CA GLU A 97 -7.46 9.42 -14.06
C GLU A 97 -6.11 8.68 -14.09
N SER A 98 -5.18 9.05 -13.20
CA SER A 98 -3.86 8.42 -13.09
C SER A 98 -3.90 6.96 -12.60
N LEU A 99 -5.00 6.49 -12.00
CA LEU A 99 -5.11 5.11 -11.52
C LEU A 99 -4.94 4.08 -12.63
N GLN A 100 -5.32 4.43 -13.86
CA GLN A 100 -5.15 3.54 -15.00
C GLN A 100 -3.67 3.25 -15.25
N SER A 101 -2.82 4.28 -15.20
CA SER A 101 -1.37 4.14 -15.34
C SER A 101 -0.77 3.32 -14.17
N TRP A 102 -1.20 3.59 -12.93
CA TRP A 102 -0.74 2.82 -11.76
C TRP A 102 -1.11 1.33 -11.85
N LYS A 103 -2.32 1.04 -12.36
CA LYS A 103 -2.78 -0.33 -12.59
C LYS A 103 -1.93 -1.01 -13.65
N GLU A 104 -1.69 -0.36 -14.78
CA GLU A 104 -0.87 -0.90 -15.87
C GLU A 104 0.55 -1.18 -15.40
N GLU A 105 1.16 -0.24 -14.66
CA GLU A 105 2.48 -0.40 -14.05
C GLU A 105 2.54 -1.61 -13.11
N PHE A 106 1.53 -1.80 -12.26
CA PHE A 106 1.41 -2.98 -11.39
C PHE A 106 1.17 -4.29 -12.16
N LEU A 107 0.64 -4.27 -13.37
CA LEU A 107 0.38 -5.50 -14.14
C LEU A 107 1.56 -5.92 -15.03
N ILE A 108 2.50 -5.00 -15.32
CA ILE A 108 3.63 -5.23 -16.23
C ILE A 108 4.84 -5.91 -15.53
N GLN A 109 4.83 -6.02 -14.21
CA GLN A 109 5.89 -6.65 -13.41
C GLN A 109 6.06 -8.17 -13.62
#